data_AF-V5V4J6-F1
#
_entry.id   AF-V5V4J6-F1
#
_cell.length_a   1.000
_cell.length_b   1.000
_cell.length_c   1.000
_cell.angle_alpha   90.00
_cell.angle_beta   90.00
_cell.angle_gamma   90.00
#
_symmetry.space_group_name_H-M   'P 1'
#
loop_
_entity.id
_entity.type
_entity.pdbx_description
1 polymer ?
#
loop_
_entity_poly.entity_id
_entity_poly.type
_entity_poly.pdbx_seq_one_letter_code
_entity_poly.pdbx_strand_id
1 'polypeptide(L)' 'MGSLAIGFTVGAGNFLPFYGVLLLGLIAAVSIGLIAWYNSKRPPGWENADRPSFIPNLNLEEPAPTLNPDETTDS' A
#
# COMPACT_ATOMS: atom_id res chain seq x y z
N MET A 1 17.07 -41.18 16.83
CA MET A 1 16.29 -40.02 16.34
C MET A 1 16.83 -38.78 17.03
N GLY A 2 17.76 -38.07 16.40
CA GLY A 2 18.43 -36.91 17.00
C GLY A 2 17.54 -35.68 16.88
N SER A 3 17.11 -35.13 18.01
CA SER A 3 16.34 -33.89 18.05
C SER A 3 17.29 -32.72 17.77
N LEU A 4 17.11 -32.03 16.63
CA LEU A 4 17.73 -30.75 16.34
C LEU A 4 17.08 -29.68 17.22
N ALA A 5 17.51 -29.60 18.48
CA ALA A 5 17.17 -28.46 19.33
C ALA A 5 17.99 -27.25 18.86
N ILE A 6 17.36 -26.38 18.07
CA ILE A 6 17.92 -25.09 17.64
C ILE A 6 17.91 -24.17 18.87
N GLY A 7 18.91 -24.30 19.74
CA GLY A 7 19.04 -23.48 20.94
C GLY A 7 19.54 -22.08 20.59
N PHE A 8 18.70 -21.05 20.73
CA PHE A 8 19.12 -19.65 20.64
C PHE A 8 19.76 -19.20 21.95
N THR A 9 21.02 -19.60 22.19
CA THR A 9 21.80 -19.07 23.32
C THR A 9 22.36 -17.70 22.96
N VAL A 10 21.95 -16.64 23.64
CA VAL A 10 22.54 -15.31 23.50
C VAL A 10 23.70 -15.23 24.50
N GLY A 11 24.93 -15.33 23.99
CA GLY A 11 26.16 -15.30 24.78
C GLY A 11 27.27 -14.55 24.05
N ALA A 12 28.25 -14.04 24.80
CA ALA A 12 29.40 -13.33 24.24
C ALA A 12 30.12 -14.23 23.21
N GLY A 13 30.07 -13.85 21.93
CA GLY A 13 30.63 -14.60 20.80
C GLY A 13 29.59 -15.22 19.85
N ASN A 14 28.30 -15.28 20.21
CA ASN A 14 27.26 -15.79 19.31
C ASN A 14 26.57 -14.66 18.53
N PHE A 15 27.01 -14.44 17.29
CA PHE A 15 26.44 -13.43 16.38
C PHE A 15 25.29 -13.95 15.51
N LEU A 16 24.96 -15.26 15.58
CA LEU A 16 23.85 -15.85 14.84
C LEU A 16 22.50 -15.14 15.04
N PRO A 17 22.06 -14.80 16.27
CA PRO A 17 20.79 -14.08 16.46
C PRO A 17 20.82 -12.68 15.82
N PHE A 18 21.97 -11.98 15.85
CA PHE A 18 22.13 -10.67 15.25
C PHE A 18 21.94 -10.73 13.72
N TYR A 19 22.65 -11.64 13.04
CA TYR A 19 22.48 -11.83 11.60
C TYR A 19 21.11 -12.37 11.23
N GLY A 20 20.52 -13.22 12.09
CA GLY A 20 19.16 -13.74 11.90
C GLY A 20 18.11 -12.64 11.85
N VAL A 21 18.13 -11.71 12.80
CA VAL A 21 17.20 -10.57 12.83
C VAL A 21 17.47 -9.61 11.67
N LEU A 22 18.73 -9.34 11.33
CA LEU A 22 19.07 -8.50 10.18
C LEU A 22 18.55 -9.09 8.87
N LEU A 23 18.75 -10.38 8.64
CA LEU A 23 18.29 -11.04 7.43
C LEU A 23 16.76 -11.08 7.37
N LEU A 24 16.10 -11.39 8.48
CA LEU A 24 14.64 -11.39 8.56
C LEU A 24 14.05 -10.00 8.32
N GLY A 25 14.63 -8.97 8.93
CA GLY A 25 14.23 -7.57 8.73
C GLY A 25 14.46 -7.09 7.30
N LEU A 26 15.59 -7.47 6.69
CA LEU A 26 15.89 -7.15 5.30
C LEU A 26 14.87 -7.79 4.35
N ILE A 27 14.57 -9.09 4.53
CA ILE A 27 13.57 -9.79 3.71
C ILE A 27 12.21 -9.10 3.85
N ALA A 28 11.78 -8.81 5.07
CA ALA A 28 10.51 -8.11 5.30
C ALA A 28 10.48 -6.74 4.61
N ALA A 29 11.54 -5.95 4.74
CA ALA A 29 11.64 -4.63 4.11
C ALA A 29 11.60 -4.71 2.57
N VAL A 30 12.37 -5.62 1.97
CA VAL A 30 12.41 -5.82 0.52
C VAL A 30 11.06 -6.30 -0.01
N SER A 31 10.41 -7.24 0.68
CA SER A 31 9.08 -7.73 0.29
C SER A 31 8.04 -6.61 0.29
N ILE A 32 7.99 -5.80 1.36
CA ILE A 32 7.04 -4.67 1.45
C ILE A 32 7.35 -3.63 0.37
N GLY A 33 8.63 -3.30 0.16
CA GLY A 33 9.05 -2.35 -0.86
C GLY A 33 8.66 -2.77 -2.28
N LEU A 34 8.81 -4.07 -2.61
CA LEU A 34 8.41 -4.61 -3.90
C LEU A 34 6.89 -4.56 -4.11
N ILE A 35 6.11 -4.91 -3.09
CA ILE A 35 4.64 -4.83 -3.14
C ILE A 35 4.19 -3.39 -3.32
N ALA A 36 4.77 -2.45 -2.56
CA ALA A 36 4.47 -1.03 -2.67
C ALA A 36 4.83 -0.47 -4.06
N TRP A 37 5.99 -0.84 -4.59
CA TRP A 37 6.41 -0.44 -5.94
C TRP A 37 5.49 -0.98 -7.02
N TYR A 38 5.05 -2.24 -6.91
CA TYR A 38 4.12 -2.83 -7.86
C TYR A 38 2.74 -2.14 -7.82
N ASN A 39 2.22 -1.83 -6.62
CA ASN A 39 0.98 -1.07 -6.48
C ASN A 39 1.08 0.38 -6.98
N SER A 40 2.27 0.98 -6.93
CA SER A 40 2.49 2.33 -7.44
C SER A 40 2.49 2.41 -8.97
N LYS A 41 2.69 1.29 -9.68
CA LYS A 41 2.60 1.28 -11.13
C LYS A 41 1.16 0.99 -11.56
N ARG A 42 0.61 1.87 -12.40
CA ARG A 42 -0.61 1.55 -13.15
C ARG A 42 -0.34 0.25 -13.91
N PRO A 43 -1.24 -0.75 -13.85
CA PRO A 43 -1.01 -2.02 -14.53
C PRO A 43 -0.83 -1.76 -16.03
N PRO A 44 0.16 -2.39 -16.68
CA PRO A 44 0.41 -2.20 -18.09
C PRO A 44 -0.83 -2.57 -18.90
N GLY A 45 -1.29 -1.67 -19.77
CA GLY A 45 -2.56 -1.78 -20.50
C GLY A 45 -3.66 -0.82 -20.01
N TRP A 46 -3.44 -0.10 -18.90
CA TRP A 46 -4.34 0.96 -18.43
C TRP A 46 -4.08 2.33 -19.07
N GLU A 47 -3.08 2.45 -19.94
CA GLU A 47 -2.73 3.71 -20.61
C GLU A 47 -3.81 4.19 -21.59
N ASN A 48 -4.57 3.25 -22.17
CA ASN A 48 -5.68 3.53 -23.09
C ASN A 48 -7.03 3.09 -22.50
N ALA A 49 -7.11 2.86 -21.18
CA ALA A 49 -8.36 2.50 -20.54
C ALA A 49 -9.29 3.71 -20.57
N ASP A 50 -10.32 3.65 -21.42
CA ASP A 50 -11.36 4.67 -21.45
C ASP A 50 -12.04 4.78 -20.08
N ARG A 51 -12.25 6.02 -19.64
CA ARG A 51 -13.02 6.26 -18.42
C ARG A 51 -14.44 5.71 -18.62
N PRO A 52 -14.98 4.94 -17.68
CA PRO A 52 -16.34 4.43 -17.79
C PRO A 52 -17.37 5.53 -17.99
N SER A 53 -18.39 5.27 -18.81
CA SER A 53 -19.45 6.22 -19.16
C SER A 53 -20.33 6.65 -17.98
N PHE A 54 -20.35 5.89 -16.89
CA PHE A 54 -21.13 6.20 -15.69
C PHE A 54 -20.49 7.25 -14.78
N ILE A 55 -19.23 7.63 -15.03
CA ILE A 55 -18.51 8.61 -14.21
C ILE A 55 -18.80 10.01 -14.77
N PRO A 56 -19.46 10.91 -14.00
CA PRO A 56 -19.66 12.30 -14.43
C PRO A 56 -18.32 13.01 -14.62
N ASN A 57 -18.25 13.94 -15.56
CA ASN A 57 -17.10 14.84 -15.65
C ASN A 57 -17.19 15.85 -14.51
N LEU A 58 -16.19 15.87 -13.63
CA LEU A 58 -16.05 16.93 -12.64
C LEU A 58 -15.36 18.12 -13.32
N ASN A 59 -16.14 19.13 -13.68
CA ASN A 59 -15.59 20.42 -14.12
C ASN A 59 -15.17 21.21 -12.87
N LEU A 60 -13.88 21.15 -12.51
CA LEU A 60 -13.36 21.83 -11.32
C LEU A 60 -13.21 23.35 -11.50
N GLU A 61 -13.38 23.84 -12.72
CA GLU A 61 -13.38 25.28 -13.05
C GLU A 61 -14.76 25.93 -12.93
N GLU A 62 -15.80 25.14 -12.66
CA GLU A 62 -17.11 25.68 -12.32
C GLU A 62 -17.16 25.96 -10.81
N PRO A 63 -17.31 27.22 -10.37
CA PRO A 63 -17.57 27.50 -8.96
C PRO A 63 -18.81 26.70 -8.56
N ALA A 64 -18.68 25.89 -7.51
CA ALA A 64 -19.76 25.04 -7.02
C ALA A 64 -21.09 25.79 -7.04
N PRO A 65 -22.20 25.18 -7.51
CA PRO A 65 -23.50 25.79 -7.35
C PRO A 65 -23.65 26.06 -5.86
N THR A 66 -23.68 27.34 -5.51
CA THR A 66 -24.01 27.76 -4.15
C THR A 66 -25.37 27.14 -3.88
N LEU A 67 -25.41 26.15 -3.00
CA LEU A 67 -26.66 25.66 -2.44
C LEU A 67 -27.27 26.86 -1.73
N ASN A 68 -28.12 27.60 -2.44
CA ASN A 68 -28.87 28.67 -1.84
C ASN A 68 -29.88 27.98 -0.91
N PRO A 69 -29.81 28.21 0.42
CA PRO A 69 -30.64 27.48 1.37
C PRO A 69 -32.14 27.82 1.27
N ASP A 70 -32.55 28.67 0.34
CA ASP A 70 -33.93 29.10 0.12
C ASP A 70 -34.74 28.21 -0.83
N GLU A 71 -34.12 27.29 -1.59
CA GLU A 71 -34.86 26.30 -2.41
C GLU A 71 -35.24 25.05 -1.57
N THR A 72 -35.95 25.26 -0.45
CA THR A 72 -36.57 24.17 0.32
C THR A 72 -38.07 24.32 0.53
N THR A 73 -38.71 25.32 -0.08
CA THR A 73 -40.16 25.49 0.00
C THR A 73 -40.69 26.23 -1.23
N ASP A 74 -41.22 25.49 -2.21
CA ASP A 74 -42.61 25.71 -2.59
C ASP A 74 -43.22 24.48 -3.27
N SER A 75 -44.47 24.22 -2.90
CA SER A 75 -45.37 23.20 -3.49
C SER A 75 -46.18 23.80 -4.64
#